data_AF-A0A1F2Z1H8-F1
#
_entry.id   AF-A0A1F2Z1H8-F1
#
_cell.length_a   1.000
_cell.length_b   1.000
_cell.length_c   1.000
_cell.angle_alpha   90.00
_cell.angle_beta   90.00
_cell.angle_gamma   90.00
#
_symmetry.space_group_name_H-M   'P 1'
#
loop_
_entity.id
_entity.type
_entity.pdbx_description
1 polymer ?
#
loop_
_entity_poly.entity_id
_entity_poly.type
_entity_poly.pdbx_seq_one_letter_code
_entity_poly.pdbx_strand_id
1 'polypeptide(L)'
;MVSVSSSTVGGVYASQVNRSERDATKSLLQVSSGKAINKASDNAAGLAIASQLLSDVSTLKQVSTNLVQASSVLQTADGSLEQTGNILNRMKELSTQAGSGSLDVNSQKAVNDEYQNLKTELDKTSNSTSFNGQQLVNGTYNNDFQTGTSATDVLNVNLTGIDSSSTGLGFTAGGAGSATALSTPTEAKAASADLDNAIRKVSSYRAEVGALQSNVSTRSEVVDSNIESDLSAQSAIMDADIGKSMSEFTNSKLLNEVALASAAQGNKMNASMLKLVR
;
A
#
# COMPACT_ATOMS: atom_id res chain seq x y z
N MET A 1 -30.09 -61.82 -30.58
CA MET A 1 -30.29 -60.37 -30.38
C MET A 1 -30.15 -59.91 -28.92
N VAL A 2 -30.39 -60.76 -27.90
CA VAL A 2 -30.28 -60.37 -26.47
C VAL A 2 -28.83 -60.17 -25.95
N SER A 3 -27.82 -60.80 -26.56
CA SER A 3 -26.41 -60.62 -26.15
C SER A 3 -25.82 -59.25 -26.53
N VAL A 4 -26.24 -58.71 -27.67
CA VAL A 4 -25.81 -57.37 -28.14
C VAL A 4 -26.45 -56.29 -27.26
N SER A 5 -27.74 -56.41 -26.94
CA SER A 5 -28.41 -55.48 -26.02
C SER A 5 -27.85 -55.55 -24.58
N SER A 6 -27.46 -56.73 -24.07
CA SER A 6 -26.83 -56.86 -22.75
C SER A 6 -25.45 -56.19 -22.67
N SER A 7 -24.64 -56.25 -23.73
CA SER A 7 -23.33 -55.60 -23.80
C SER A 7 -23.46 -54.08 -23.96
N THR A 8 -24.41 -53.61 -24.78
CA THR A 8 -24.71 -52.18 -24.92
C THR A 8 -25.29 -51.58 -23.63
N VAL A 9 -26.21 -52.26 -22.98
CA VAL A 9 -26.83 -51.82 -21.70
C VAL A 9 -25.78 -51.78 -20.58
N GLY A 10 -24.94 -52.80 -20.44
CA GLY A 10 -23.82 -52.79 -19.48
C GLY A 10 -22.79 -51.69 -19.74
N GLY A 11 -22.47 -51.42 -21.01
CA GLY A 11 -21.57 -50.33 -21.42
C GLY A 11 -22.14 -48.94 -21.11
N VAL A 12 -23.45 -48.74 -21.30
CA VAL A 12 -24.13 -47.47 -20.95
C VAL A 12 -24.09 -47.24 -19.44
N TYR A 13 -24.41 -48.25 -18.61
CA TYR A 13 -24.31 -48.13 -17.14
C TYR A 13 -22.88 -47.86 -16.67
N ALA A 14 -21.89 -48.57 -17.22
CA ALA A 14 -20.48 -48.32 -16.89
C ALA A 14 -20.06 -46.89 -17.27
N SER A 15 -20.49 -46.39 -18.43
CA SER A 15 -20.19 -45.01 -18.83
C SER A 15 -20.86 -43.97 -17.92
N GLN A 16 -22.08 -44.25 -17.43
CA GLN A 16 -22.82 -43.38 -16.52
C GLN A 16 -22.19 -43.35 -15.12
N VAL A 17 -21.77 -44.51 -14.59
CA VAL A 17 -21.01 -44.62 -13.33
C VAL A 17 -19.71 -43.83 -13.42
N ASN A 18 -18.91 -44.03 -14.49
CA ASN A 18 -17.66 -43.30 -14.69
C ASN A 18 -17.86 -41.78 -14.83
N ARG A 19 -18.99 -41.32 -15.38
CA ARG A 19 -19.33 -39.89 -15.41
C ARG A 19 -19.68 -39.38 -14.00
N SER A 20 -20.56 -40.09 -13.30
CA SER A 20 -21.00 -39.76 -11.93
C SER A 20 -19.83 -39.72 -10.94
N GLU A 21 -18.85 -40.63 -11.07
CA GLU A 21 -17.65 -40.63 -10.23
C GLU A 21 -16.73 -39.43 -10.51
N ARG A 22 -16.59 -39.02 -11.78
CA ARG A 22 -15.83 -37.81 -12.13
C ARG A 22 -16.49 -36.56 -11.60
N ASP A 23 -17.81 -36.45 -11.72
CA ASP A 23 -18.58 -35.31 -11.23
C ASP A 23 -18.55 -35.24 -9.70
N ALA A 24 -18.74 -36.37 -9.01
CA ALA A 24 -18.59 -36.45 -7.56
C ALA A 24 -17.18 -36.07 -7.11
N THR A 25 -16.14 -36.52 -7.81
CA THR A 25 -14.74 -36.14 -7.51
C THR A 25 -14.52 -34.64 -7.72
N LYS A 26 -15.10 -34.06 -8.78
CA LYS A 26 -14.99 -32.62 -9.06
C LYS A 26 -15.67 -31.78 -7.98
N SER A 27 -16.91 -32.10 -7.61
CA SER A 27 -17.62 -31.38 -6.55
C SER A 27 -16.93 -31.56 -5.19
N LEU A 28 -16.39 -32.74 -4.90
CA LEU A 28 -15.59 -32.98 -3.70
C LEU A 28 -14.32 -32.11 -3.67
N LEU A 29 -13.63 -31.97 -4.80
CA LEU A 29 -12.47 -31.09 -4.93
C LEU A 29 -12.86 -29.62 -4.71
N GLN A 30 -13.98 -29.16 -5.28
CA GLN A 30 -14.47 -27.79 -5.09
C GLN A 30 -14.85 -27.51 -3.63
N VAL A 31 -15.47 -28.48 -2.94
CA VAL A 31 -15.77 -28.37 -1.50
C VAL A 31 -14.50 -28.39 -0.66
N SER A 32 -13.52 -29.23 -1.01
CA SER A 32 -12.26 -29.36 -0.27
C SER A 32 -11.32 -28.17 -0.47
N SER A 33 -11.32 -27.55 -1.66
CA SER A 33 -10.44 -26.43 -2.00
C SER A 33 -11.09 -25.07 -1.77
N GLY A 34 -12.43 -25.02 -1.68
CA GLY A 34 -13.21 -23.80 -1.68
C GLY A 34 -13.27 -23.09 -3.04
N LYS A 35 -12.67 -23.66 -4.10
CA LYS A 35 -12.54 -23.01 -5.41
C LYS A 35 -13.40 -23.68 -6.45
N ALA A 36 -14.14 -22.89 -7.23
CA ALA A 36 -14.89 -23.33 -8.39
C ALA A 36 -13.98 -23.83 -9.51
N ILE A 37 -12.83 -23.17 -9.72
CA ILE A 37 -11.83 -23.49 -10.76
C ILE A 37 -10.57 -24.04 -10.09
N ASN A 38 -10.32 -25.34 -10.23
CA ASN A 38 -9.17 -26.00 -9.59
C ASN A 38 -8.03 -26.33 -10.57
N LYS A 39 -8.36 -26.52 -11.84
CA LYS A 39 -7.40 -26.81 -12.91
C LYS A 39 -7.68 -25.92 -14.12
N ALA A 40 -6.65 -25.64 -14.93
CA ALA A 40 -6.79 -24.88 -16.17
C ALA A 40 -7.77 -25.53 -17.17
N SER A 41 -7.96 -26.85 -17.08
CA SER A 41 -8.95 -27.59 -17.87
C SER A 41 -10.41 -27.29 -17.49
N ASP A 42 -10.66 -26.77 -16.28
CA ASP A 42 -12.02 -26.48 -15.81
C ASP A 42 -12.54 -25.18 -16.43
N ASN A 43 -11.70 -24.14 -16.46
CA ASN A 43 -11.96 -22.86 -17.12
C ASN A 43 -10.65 -22.09 -17.32
N ALA A 44 -10.05 -22.19 -18.51
CA ALA A 44 -8.78 -21.53 -18.80
C ALA A 44 -8.87 -20.00 -18.75
N ALA A 45 -9.95 -19.42 -19.26
CA ALA A 45 -10.14 -17.97 -19.28
C ALA A 45 -10.39 -17.39 -17.88
N GLY A 46 -11.23 -18.05 -17.08
CA GLY A 46 -11.50 -17.64 -15.69
C GLY A 46 -10.26 -17.74 -14.82
N LEU A 47 -9.47 -18.82 -14.98
CA LEU A 47 -8.20 -18.96 -14.27
C LEU A 47 -7.18 -17.89 -14.68
N ALA A 48 -7.09 -17.55 -15.98
CA ALA A 48 -6.19 -16.52 -16.47
C ALA A 48 -6.53 -15.15 -15.87
N ILE A 49 -7.80 -14.74 -15.91
CA ILE A 49 -8.26 -13.48 -15.33
C ILE A 49 -8.00 -13.45 -13.82
N ALA A 50 -8.37 -14.52 -13.10
CA ALA A 50 -8.14 -14.60 -11.66
C ALA A 50 -6.66 -14.55 -11.28
N SER A 51 -5.78 -15.15 -12.08
CA SER A 51 -4.33 -15.09 -11.88
C SER A 51 -3.77 -13.68 -12.10
N GLN A 52 -4.31 -12.95 -13.07
CA GLN A 52 -3.96 -11.54 -13.31
C GLN A 52 -4.40 -10.69 -12.11
N LEU A 53 -5.66 -10.82 -11.67
CA LEU A 53 -6.16 -10.13 -10.47
C LEU A 53 -5.33 -10.44 -9.23
N LEU A 54 -4.87 -11.69 -9.06
CA LEU A 54 -3.99 -12.06 -7.95
C LEU A 54 -2.63 -11.36 -8.04
N SER A 55 -2.08 -11.29 -9.26
CA SER A 55 -0.83 -10.57 -9.53
C SER A 55 -1.00 -9.09 -9.17
N ASP A 56 -2.07 -8.46 -9.65
CA ASP A 56 -2.37 -7.05 -9.41
C ASP A 56 -2.54 -6.78 -7.90
N VAL A 57 -3.28 -7.62 -7.17
CA VAL A 57 -3.38 -7.54 -5.70
C VAL A 57 -2.02 -7.63 -5.02
N SER A 58 -1.14 -8.54 -5.46
CA SER A 58 0.20 -8.67 -4.88
C SER A 58 1.06 -7.43 -5.13
N THR A 59 0.95 -6.84 -6.33
CA THR A 59 1.62 -5.59 -6.69
C THR A 59 1.04 -4.41 -5.91
N LEU A 60 -0.29 -4.31 -5.77
CA LEU A 60 -0.95 -3.25 -5.01
C LEU A 60 -0.61 -3.32 -3.51
N LYS A 61 -0.42 -4.51 -2.93
CA LYS A 61 0.09 -4.65 -1.55
C LYS A 61 1.51 -4.10 -1.40
N GLN A 62 2.37 -4.32 -2.39
CA GLN A 62 3.70 -3.71 -2.39
C GLN A 62 3.61 -2.19 -2.57
N VAL A 63 2.70 -1.70 -3.42
CA VAL A 63 2.41 -0.27 -3.56
C VAL A 63 1.95 0.35 -2.24
N SER A 64 1.05 -0.29 -1.49
CA SER A 64 0.63 0.16 -0.16
C SER A 64 1.83 0.29 0.79
N THR A 65 2.76 -0.67 0.75
CA THR A 65 4.02 -0.59 1.51
C THR A 65 4.90 0.59 1.06
N ASN A 66 5.00 0.85 -0.25
CA ASN A 66 5.74 2.00 -0.78
C ASN A 66 5.10 3.34 -0.36
N LEU A 67 3.77 3.42 -0.32
CA LEU A 67 3.04 4.61 0.16
C LEU A 67 3.27 4.85 1.65
N VAL A 68 3.35 3.80 2.47
CA VAL A 68 3.75 3.92 3.88
C VAL A 68 5.19 4.45 4.02
N GLN A 69 6.10 4.04 3.14
CA GLN A 69 7.46 4.59 3.09
C GLN A 69 7.46 6.07 2.70
N ALA A 70 6.69 6.45 1.67
CA ALA A 70 6.53 7.85 1.27
C ALA A 70 5.97 8.70 2.41
N SER A 71 4.95 8.19 3.11
CA SER A 71 4.38 8.83 4.30
C SER A 71 5.43 9.01 5.41
N SER A 72 6.25 7.98 5.66
CA SER A 72 7.31 8.03 6.68
C SER A 72 8.38 9.09 6.35
N VAL A 73 8.76 9.22 5.08
CA VAL A 73 9.66 10.26 4.60
C VAL A 73 9.08 11.65 4.86
N LEU A 74 7.83 11.88 4.43
CA LEU A 74 7.15 13.16 4.60
C LEU A 74 6.93 13.52 6.07
N GLN A 75 6.62 12.53 6.92
CA GLN A 75 6.45 12.74 8.36
C GLN A 75 7.78 13.09 9.03
N THR A 76 8.87 12.45 8.64
CA THR A 76 10.21 12.78 9.13
C THR A 76 10.62 14.20 8.71
N ALA A 77 10.31 14.59 7.48
CA ALA A 77 10.54 15.93 6.98
C ALA A 77 9.70 16.98 7.74
N ASP A 78 8.39 16.77 7.94
CA ASP A 78 7.54 17.70 8.70
C ASP A 78 7.98 17.84 10.15
N GLY A 79 8.37 16.74 10.81
CA GLY A 79 8.89 16.80 12.18
C GLY A 79 10.19 17.62 12.29
N SER A 80 11.08 17.52 11.30
CA SER A 80 12.26 18.40 11.25
C SER A 80 11.86 19.86 11.03
N LEU A 81 10.91 20.14 10.14
CA LEU A 81 10.46 21.51 9.87
C LEU A 81 9.74 22.14 11.08
N GLU A 82 9.03 21.34 11.88
CA GLU A 82 8.46 21.76 13.15
C GLU A 82 9.57 22.18 14.12
N GLN A 83 10.63 21.37 14.26
CA GLN A 83 11.77 21.72 15.10
C GLN A 83 12.51 22.98 14.60
N THR A 84 12.70 23.12 13.28
CA THR A 84 13.22 24.34 12.65
C THR A 84 12.34 25.55 13.04
N GLY A 85 11.02 25.43 12.98
CA GLY A 85 10.09 26.49 13.38
C GLY A 85 10.23 26.90 14.86
N ASN A 86 10.38 25.93 15.76
CA ASN A 86 10.60 26.18 17.19
C ASN A 86 11.92 26.93 17.45
N ILE A 87 13.00 26.52 16.76
CA ILE A 87 14.30 27.20 16.83
C ILE A 87 14.17 28.66 16.33
N LEU A 88 13.49 28.88 15.20
CA LEU A 88 13.30 30.22 14.65
C LEU A 88 12.48 31.13 15.56
N ASN A 89 11.44 30.60 16.23
CA ASN A 89 10.68 31.34 17.24
C ASN A 89 11.57 31.76 18.42
N ARG A 90 12.40 30.84 18.93
CA ARG A 90 13.37 31.16 20.01
C ARG A 90 14.39 32.21 19.55
N MET A 91 14.91 32.09 18.33
CA MET A 91 15.80 33.09 17.75
C MET A 91 15.13 34.47 17.63
N LYS A 92 13.83 34.52 17.32
CA LYS A 92 13.04 35.76 17.25
C LYS A 92 12.81 36.38 18.62
N GLU A 93 12.59 35.58 19.66
CA GLU A 93 12.53 36.07 21.05
C GLU A 93 13.84 36.75 21.44
N LEU A 94 14.99 36.10 21.19
CA LEU A 94 16.31 36.65 21.47
C LEU A 94 16.57 37.93 20.67
N SER A 95 16.18 37.95 19.39
CA SER A 95 16.29 39.13 18.52
C SER A 95 15.47 40.31 19.08
N THR A 96 14.28 40.03 19.59
CA THR A 96 13.40 41.03 20.21
C THR A 96 13.99 41.53 21.54
N GLN A 97 14.56 40.63 22.35
CA GLN A 97 15.23 40.94 23.60
C GLN A 97 16.46 41.84 23.37
N ALA A 98 17.34 41.49 22.41
CA ALA A 98 18.50 42.29 22.05
C ALA A 98 18.13 43.63 21.38
N GLY A 99 16.99 43.69 20.69
CA GLY A 99 16.44 44.92 20.12
C GLY A 99 15.91 45.90 21.19
N SER A 100 15.65 45.43 22.41
CA SER A 100 15.31 46.30 23.53
C SER A 100 16.59 46.97 24.07
N GLY A 101 16.64 48.31 24.01
CA GLY A 101 17.84 49.09 24.37
C GLY A 101 18.23 49.09 25.86
N SER A 102 17.69 48.17 26.66
CA SER A 102 17.86 48.09 28.12
C SER A 102 18.92 47.05 28.56
N LEU A 103 19.46 46.24 27.65
CA LEU A 103 20.51 45.26 27.99
C LEU A 103 21.87 45.93 28.08
N ASP A 104 22.68 45.47 29.04
CA ASP A 104 24.11 45.81 29.10
C ASP A 104 24.92 44.99 28.07
N VAL A 105 26.17 45.39 27.86
CA VAL A 105 27.05 44.80 26.83
C VAL A 105 27.30 43.30 27.09
N ASN A 106 27.42 42.87 28.35
CA ASN A 106 27.64 41.46 28.65
C ASN A 106 26.38 40.62 28.40
N SER A 107 25.19 41.13 28.74
CA SER A 107 23.93 40.45 28.41
C SER A 107 23.67 40.40 26.91
N GLN A 108 23.98 41.48 26.16
CA GLN A 108 23.88 41.46 24.69
C GLN A 108 24.79 40.40 24.07
N LYS A 109 26.02 40.28 24.57
CA LYS A 109 26.94 39.23 24.13
C LYS A 109 26.38 37.83 24.42
N ALA A 110 25.86 37.59 25.62
CA ALA A 110 25.30 36.29 26.00
C ALA A 110 24.09 35.90 25.13
N VAL A 111 23.20 36.86 24.85
CA VAL A 111 22.05 36.66 23.94
C VAL A 111 22.50 36.36 22.51
N ASN A 112 23.53 37.06 22.02
CA ASN A 112 24.12 36.77 20.71
C ASN A 112 24.78 35.39 20.67
N ASP A 113 25.49 34.99 21.72
CA ASP A 113 26.10 33.65 21.81
C ASP A 113 25.01 32.54 21.76
N GLU A 114 23.89 32.72 22.48
CA GLU A 114 22.73 31.81 22.39
C GLU A 114 22.15 31.76 20.97
N TYR A 115 22.00 32.91 20.32
CA TYR A 115 21.52 33.00 18.94
C TYR A 115 22.42 32.25 17.95
N GLN A 116 23.75 32.37 18.08
CA GLN A 116 24.70 31.65 17.21
C GLN A 116 24.66 30.14 17.45
N ASN A 117 24.46 29.70 18.70
CA ASN A 117 24.27 28.28 19.01
C ASN A 117 22.99 27.75 18.36
N LEU A 118 21.88 28.49 18.43
CA LEU A 118 20.63 28.12 17.78
C LEU A 118 20.75 28.09 16.25
N LYS A 119 21.47 29.04 15.64
CA LYS A 119 21.78 29.00 14.20
C LYS A 119 22.57 27.73 13.85
N THR A 120 23.57 27.37 14.64
CA THR A 120 24.34 26.14 14.41
C THR A 120 23.47 24.89 14.54
N GLU A 121 22.54 24.88 15.50
CA GLU A 121 21.59 23.78 15.69
C GLU A 121 20.58 23.68 14.54
N LEU A 122 20.15 24.81 14.00
CA LEU A 122 19.33 24.90 12.79
C LEU A 122 20.03 24.24 11.59
N ASP A 123 21.28 24.62 11.35
CA ASP A 123 22.11 24.05 10.27
C ASP A 123 22.35 22.54 10.48
N LYS A 124 22.56 22.09 11.73
CA LYS A 124 22.67 20.66 12.06
C LYS A 124 21.37 19.90 11.83
N THR A 125 20.23 20.46 12.23
CA THR A 125 18.90 19.83 12.06
C THR A 125 18.62 19.61 10.58
N SER A 126 18.91 20.61 9.74
CA SER A 126 18.77 20.50 8.29
C SER A 126 19.65 19.38 7.69
N ASN A 127 20.93 19.32 8.08
CA ASN A 127 21.90 18.38 7.51
C ASN A 127 21.82 16.96 8.09
N SER A 128 21.30 16.78 9.31
CA SER A 128 21.19 15.46 9.98
C SER A 128 19.87 14.76 9.71
N THR A 129 18.83 15.50 9.32
CA THR A 129 17.53 14.91 8.98
C THR A 129 17.64 14.10 7.70
N SER A 130 17.65 12.78 7.86
CA SER A 130 17.77 11.84 6.75
C SER A 130 16.81 10.66 6.92
N PHE A 131 16.38 10.11 5.79
CA PHE A 131 15.67 8.84 5.73
C PHE A 131 16.45 7.89 4.83
N ASN A 132 16.78 6.71 5.34
CA ASN A 132 17.56 5.70 4.61
C ASN A 132 18.85 6.26 3.97
N GLY A 133 19.55 7.15 4.70
CA GLY A 133 20.81 7.77 4.25
C GLY A 133 20.65 8.96 3.29
N GLN A 134 19.43 9.32 2.89
CA GLN A 134 19.17 10.49 2.04
C GLN A 134 18.67 11.67 2.87
N GLN A 135 19.27 12.84 2.67
CA GLN A 135 18.88 14.08 3.37
C GLN A 135 17.53 14.58 2.83
N LEU A 136 16.65 15.05 3.71
CA LEU A 136 15.25 15.37 3.35
C LEU A 136 14.97 16.87 3.20
N VAL A 137 15.62 17.70 4.00
CA VAL A 137 15.27 19.14 4.18
C VAL A 137 16.45 20.08 3.85
N ASN A 138 17.34 19.62 2.97
CA ASN A 138 18.47 20.39 2.44
C ASN A 138 18.19 20.92 1.01
N GLY A 139 16.94 20.84 0.55
CA GLY A 139 16.50 21.29 -0.77
C GLY A 139 16.85 20.38 -1.94
N THR A 140 17.40 19.17 -1.71
CA THR A 140 17.84 18.26 -2.80
C THR A 140 16.98 17.01 -2.96
N TYR A 141 16.13 16.67 -1.99
CA TYR A 141 15.40 15.42 -2.00
C TYR A 141 14.33 15.40 -3.10
N ASN A 142 14.44 14.42 -3.99
CA ASN A 142 13.48 14.16 -5.04
C ASN A 142 13.47 12.66 -5.33
N ASN A 143 12.38 11.98 -4.97
CA ASN A 143 12.22 10.56 -5.27
C ASN A 143 10.81 10.24 -5.75
N ASP A 144 10.75 9.28 -6.66
CA ASP A 144 9.52 8.70 -7.13
C ASP A 144 9.19 7.44 -6.32
N PHE A 145 7.96 7.38 -5.83
CA PHE A 145 7.40 6.18 -5.22
C PHE A 145 6.47 5.52 -6.24
N GLN A 146 6.64 4.22 -6.47
CA GLN A 146 5.74 3.46 -7.33
C GLN A 146 4.39 3.30 -6.63
N THR A 147 3.32 3.85 -7.24
CA THR A 147 1.97 3.94 -6.65
C THR A 147 0.86 3.30 -7.48
N GLY A 148 1.21 2.46 -8.44
CA GLY A 148 0.25 1.67 -9.21
C GLY A 148 0.86 0.39 -9.77
N THR A 149 0.05 -0.35 -10.53
CA THR A 149 0.45 -1.60 -11.19
C THR A 149 1.21 -1.36 -12.50
N SER A 150 1.07 -0.17 -13.09
CA SER A 150 1.79 0.23 -14.31
C SER A 150 3.07 0.99 -13.98
N ALA A 151 4.12 0.80 -14.79
CA ALA A 151 5.43 1.45 -14.60
C ALA A 151 5.40 3.00 -14.63
N THR A 152 4.31 3.60 -15.10
CA THR A 152 4.12 5.06 -15.18
C THR A 152 3.39 5.65 -13.98
N ASP A 153 2.78 4.81 -13.14
CA ASP A 153 1.99 5.26 -11.99
C ASP A 153 2.91 5.55 -10.80
N VAL A 154 3.60 6.69 -10.86
CA VAL A 154 4.50 7.15 -9.79
C VAL A 154 3.93 8.37 -9.07
N LEU A 155 4.15 8.42 -7.76
CA LEU A 155 3.94 9.60 -6.95
C LEU A 155 5.31 10.21 -6.67
N ASN A 156 5.54 11.41 -7.20
CA ASN A 156 6.76 12.15 -6.97
C ASN A 156 6.69 12.87 -5.62
N VAL A 157 7.60 12.53 -4.71
CA VAL A 157 7.83 13.27 -3.47
C VAL A 157 8.95 14.25 -3.74
N ASN A 158 8.54 15.47 -4.12
CA ASN A 158 9.44 16.57 -4.39
C ASN A 158 9.59 17.44 -3.15
N LEU A 159 10.80 17.47 -2.57
CA LEU A 159 11.17 18.44 -1.53
C LEU A 159 12.29 19.36 -2.04
N THR A 160 12.44 19.46 -3.37
CA THR A 160 13.43 20.34 -3.97
C THR A 160 13.04 21.79 -3.68
N GLY A 161 13.99 22.55 -3.14
CA GLY A 161 13.74 23.92 -2.67
C GLY A 161 13.23 24.05 -1.23
N ILE A 162 12.95 22.94 -0.53
CA ILE A 162 12.76 22.92 0.93
C ILE A 162 14.13 22.81 1.58
N ASP A 163 14.77 23.94 1.79
CA ASP A 163 16.05 24.04 2.49
C ASP A 163 15.85 24.77 3.83
N SER A 164 15.91 24.00 4.92
CA SER A 164 15.76 24.48 6.29
C SER A 164 17.07 25.00 6.91
N SER A 165 18.17 25.00 6.16
CA SER A 165 19.44 25.58 6.59
C SER A 165 19.36 27.11 6.69
N SER A 166 20.29 27.71 7.42
CA SER A 166 20.42 29.16 7.50
C SER A 166 20.54 29.82 6.11
N THR A 167 21.22 29.17 5.16
CA THR A 167 21.36 29.66 3.78
C THR A 167 20.06 29.57 2.99
N GLY A 168 19.32 28.45 3.07
CA GLY A 168 18.04 28.27 2.38
C GLY A 168 16.94 29.20 2.87
N LEU A 169 16.94 29.45 4.19
CA LEU A 169 16.01 30.38 4.83
C LEU A 169 16.31 31.85 4.50
N GLY A 170 17.53 32.15 4.02
CA GLY A 170 17.92 33.46 3.51
C GLY A 170 18.70 34.31 4.52
N PHE A 171 19.37 33.69 5.50
CA PHE A 171 20.28 34.40 6.38
C PHE A 171 21.52 34.82 5.60
N THR A 172 21.59 36.10 5.24
CA THR A 172 22.74 36.67 4.54
C THR A 172 23.82 37.11 5.53
N ALA A 173 25.07 37.18 5.05
CA ALA A 173 26.23 37.57 5.86
C ALA A 173 26.15 38.99 6.48
N GLY A 174 25.15 39.79 6.10
CA GLY A 174 24.92 41.16 6.61
C GLY A 174 23.69 41.33 7.50
N GLY A 175 23.06 40.25 7.98
CA GLY A 175 21.83 40.29 8.78
C GLY A 175 21.77 39.16 9.82
N ALA A 176 20.68 38.38 9.84
CA ALA A 176 20.53 37.20 10.70
C ALA A 176 21.66 36.13 10.55
N GLY A 177 22.43 36.17 9.46
CA GLY A 177 23.58 35.29 9.23
C GLY A 177 24.90 35.83 9.78
N SER A 178 24.95 37.06 10.30
CA SER A 178 26.18 37.66 10.84
C SER A 178 26.52 37.10 12.23
N ALA A 179 27.81 36.95 12.51
CA ALA A 179 28.30 36.62 13.86
C ALA A 179 27.96 37.70 14.90
N THR A 180 27.66 38.93 14.44
CA THR A 180 27.27 40.08 15.26
C THR A 180 25.78 40.41 15.16
N ALA A 181 24.93 39.50 14.65
CA ALA A 181 23.53 39.78 14.34
C ALA A 181 22.72 40.43 15.49
N LEU A 182 23.09 40.19 16.76
CA LEU A 182 22.41 40.76 17.94
C LEU A 182 23.33 41.69 18.77
N SER A 183 24.47 42.12 18.23
CA SER A 183 25.44 42.95 18.95
C SER A 183 25.02 44.42 19.05
N THR A 184 24.14 44.88 18.16
CA THR A 184 23.52 46.21 18.25
C THR A 184 22.00 46.15 18.12
N PRO A 185 21.25 47.10 18.72
CA PRO A 185 19.80 47.15 18.58
C PRO A 185 19.31 47.34 17.12
N THR A 186 20.13 47.94 16.26
CA THR A 186 19.82 48.11 14.83
C THR A 186 19.95 46.80 14.07
N GLU A 187 21.04 46.05 14.30
CA GLU A 187 21.24 44.71 13.72
C GLU A 187 20.18 43.73 14.24
N ALA A 188 19.84 43.78 15.53
CA ALA A 188 18.80 42.94 16.12
C ALA A 188 17.41 43.17 15.49
N LYS A 189 17.10 44.40 15.06
CA LYS A 189 15.87 44.70 14.32
C LYS A 189 15.92 44.18 12.89
N ALA A 190 17.05 44.29 12.21
CA ALA A 190 17.23 43.71 10.88
C ALA A 190 17.11 42.17 10.93
N ALA A 191 17.77 41.52 11.90
CA ALA A 191 17.68 40.08 12.12
C ALA A 191 16.24 39.63 12.42
N SER A 192 15.45 40.43 13.15
CA SER A 192 14.04 40.12 13.41
C SER A 192 13.18 40.08 12.14
N ALA A 193 13.44 40.97 11.17
CA ALA A 193 12.74 40.97 9.89
C ALA A 193 13.14 39.77 9.01
N ASP A 194 14.42 39.38 9.03
CA ASP A 194 14.90 38.16 8.36
C ASP A 194 14.28 36.89 8.97
N LEU A 195 14.14 36.84 10.30
CA LEU A 195 13.49 35.74 11.01
C LEU A 195 12.00 35.62 10.66
N ASP A 196 11.30 36.75 10.51
CA ASP A 196 9.91 36.74 10.04
C ASP A 196 9.77 36.17 8.62
N ASN A 197 10.73 36.48 7.74
CA ASN A 197 10.78 35.88 6.41
C ASN A 197 11.06 34.37 6.47
N ALA A 198 12.01 33.96 7.31
CA ALA A 198 12.36 32.55 7.51
C ALA A 198 11.18 31.75 8.09
N ILE A 199 10.48 32.27 9.09
CA ILE A 199 9.29 31.61 9.67
C ILE A 199 8.20 31.44 8.61
N ARG A 200 7.93 32.49 7.80
CA ARG A 200 6.97 32.37 6.69
C ARG A 200 7.37 31.33 5.65
N LYS A 201 8.66 31.21 5.31
CA LYS A 201 9.16 30.15 4.43
C LYS A 201 8.96 28.77 5.03
N VAL A 202 9.32 28.56 6.30
CA VAL A 202 9.10 27.27 6.98
C VAL A 202 7.62 26.90 7.00
N SER A 203 6.73 27.85 7.29
CA SER A 203 5.29 27.62 7.20
C SER A 203 4.84 27.23 5.79
N SER A 204 5.41 27.84 4.74
CA SER A 204 5.14 27.46 3.35
C SER A 204 5.64 26.06 3.03
N TYR A 205 6.85 25.69 3.48
CA TYR A 205 7.40 24.35 3.29
C TYR A 205 6.58 23.28 4.00
N ARG A 206 6.11 23.54 5.23
CA ARG A 206 5.19 22.63 5.94
C ARG A 206 3.85 22.49 5.24
N ALA A 207 3.33 23.56 4.64
CA ALA A 207 2.10 23.48 3.85
C ALA A 207 2.27 22.61 2.60
N GLU A 208 3.42 22.70 1.92
CA GLU A 208 3.76 21.86 0.77
C GLU A 208 3.91 20.39 1.16
N VAL A 209 4.65 20.09 2.24
CA VAL A 209 4.77 18.74 2.80
C VAL A 209 3.40 18.19 3.21
N GLY A 210 2.56 19.01 3.84
CA GLY A 210 1.19 18.62 4.22
C GLY A 210 0.31 18.31 3.01
N ALA A 211 0.42 19.06 1.91
CA ALA A 211 -0.27 18.75 0.67
C ALA A 211 0.18 17.39 0.09
N LEU A 212 1.48 17.10 0.10
CA LEU A 212 2.01 15.80 -0.31
C LEU A 212 1.52 14.66 0.59
N GLN A 213 1.47 14.87 1.92
CA GLN A 213 0.94 13.87 2.86
C GLN A 213 -0.54 13.57 2.57
N SER A 214 -1.34 14.60 2.29
CA SER A 214 -2.75 14.41 1.89
C SER A 214 -2.86 13.60 0.60
N ASN A 215 -2.01 13.88 -0.40
CA ASN A 215 -2.00 13.11 -1.65
C ASN A 215 -1.62 11.63 -1.42
N VAL A 216 -0.63 11.36 -0.56
CA VAL A 216 -0.25 9.99 -0.17
C VAL A 216 -1.41 9.28 0.52
N SER A 217 -2.11 9.95 1.46
CA SER A 217 -3.26 9.37 2.16
C SER A 217 -4.39 9.00 1.20
N THR A 218 -4.80 9.92 0.33
CA THR A 218 -5.84 9.66 -0.67
C THR A 218 -5.43 8.56 -1.63
N ARG A 219 -4.15 8.51 -2.05
CA ARG A 219 -3.66 7.42 -2.90
C ARG A 219 -3.67 6.07 -2.19
N SER A 220 -3.37 6.04 -0.89
CA SER A 220 -3.46 4.82 -0.06
C SER A 220 -4.88 4.30 -0.01
N GLU A 221 -5.86 5.17 0.27
CA GLU A 221 -7.29 4.80 0.31
C GLU A 221 -7.77 4.24 -1.04
N VAL A 222 -7.34 4.83 -2.16
CA VAL A 222 -7.65 4.32 -3.51
C VAL A 222 -7.01 2.96 -3.75
N VAL A 223 -5.75 2.76 -3.34
CA VAL A 223 -5.06 1.47 -3.49
C VAL A 223 -5.73 0.38 -2.65
N ASP A 224 -6.11 0.68 -1.41
CA ASP A 224 -6.80 -0.27 -0.54
C ASP A 224 -8.19 -0.63 -1.10
N SER A 225 -8.93 0.35 -1.63
CA SER A 225 -10.20 0.09 -2.32
C SER A 225 -10.04 -0.78 -3.58
N ASN A 226 -8.97 -0.58 -4.34
CA ASN A 226 -8.65 -1.41 -5.50
C ASN A 226 -8.29 -2.85 -5.09
N ILE A 227 -7.51 -3.03 -4.01
CA ILE A 227 -7.19 -4.36 -3.47
C ILE A 227 -8.47 -5.11 -3.10
N GLU A 228 -9.41 -4.45 -2.40
CA GLU A 228 -10.69 -5.05 -2.03
C GLU A 228 -11.53 -5.40 -3.27
N SER A 229 -11.58 -4.50 -4.24
CA SER A 229 -12.34 -4.70 -5.49
C SER A 229 -11.78 -5.86 -6.32
N ASP A 230 -10.46 -5.96 -6.46
CA ASP A 230 -9.80 -7.04 -7.21
C ASP A 230 -9.92 -8.39 -6.49
N LEU A 231 -9.83 -8.40 -5.15
CA LEU A 231 -10.08 -9.60 -4.35
C LEU A 231 -11.54 -10.05 -4.47
N SER A 232 -12.50 -9.12 -4.48
CA SER A 232 -13.92 -9.44 -4.67
C SER A 232 -14.17 -10.00 -6.08
N ALA A 233 -13.59 -9.38 -7.11
CA ALA A 233 -13.66 -9.87 -8.49
C ALA A 233 -13.03 -11.26 -8.64
N GLN A 234 -11.88 -11.49 -8.00
CA GLN A 234 -11.24 -12.79 -7.96
C GLN A 234 -12.13 -13.84 -7.26
N SER A 235 -12.69 -13.50 -6.10
CA SER A 235 -13.59 -14.38 -5.34
C SER A 235 -14.79 -14.78 -6.17
N ALA A 236 -15.42 -13.82 -6.87
CA ALA A 236 -16.56 -14.10 -7.76
C ALA A 236 -16.24 -15.07 -8.91
N ILE A 237 -14.98 -15.14 -9.35
CA ILE A 237 -14.52 -16.04 -10.42
C ILE A 237 -14.03 -17.39 -9.86
N MET A 238 -13.32 -17.36 -8.74
CA MET A 238 -12.57 -18.51 -8.24
C MET A 238 -13.27 -19.27 -7.13
N ASP A 239 -14.14 -18.64 -6.34
CA ASP A 239 -14.73 -19.28 -5.16
C ASP A 239 -15.93 -20.14 -5.54
N ALA A 240 -16.03 -21.31 -4.91
CA ALA A 240 -17.16 -22.22 -5.09
C ALA A 240 -18.28 -21.88 -4.10
N ASP A 241 -19.52 -21.92 -4.58
CA ASP A 241 -20.69 -22.06 -3.70
C ASP A 241 -20.67 -23.48 -3.11
N ILE A 242 -20.28 -23.59 -1.84
CA ILE A 242 -20.15 -24.86 -1.11
C ILE A 242 -21.51 -25.53 -0.96
N GLY A 243 -22.60 -24.77 -0.77
CA GLY A 243 -23.93 -25.33 -0.62
C GLY A 243 -24.39 -26.02 -1.91
N LYS A 244 -24.20 -25.35 -3.05
CA LYS A 244 -24.46 -25.93 -4.36
C LYS A 244 -23.56 -27.15 -4.63
N SER A 245 -22.25 -27.02 -4.39
CA SER A 245 -21.27 -28.09 -4.66
C SER A 245 -21.52 -29.33 -3.80
N MET A 246 -21.96 -29.16 -2.55
CA MET A 246 -22.36 -30.28 -1.69
C MET A 246 -23.65 -30.95 -2.16
N SER A 247 -24.63 -30.18 -2.63
CA SER A 247 -25.84 -30.74 -3.23
C SER A 247 -25.52 -31.55 -4.49
N GLU A 248 -24.66 -31.04 -5.36
CA GLU A 248 -24.19 -31.75 -6.56
C GLU A 248 -23.38 -33.02 -6.21
N PHE A 249 -22.52 -32.95 -5.20
CA PHE A 249 -21.76 -34.09 -4.70
C PHE A 249 -22.69 -35.20 -4.18
N THR A 250 -23.64 -34.85 -3.31
CA THR A 250 -24.60 -35.80 -2.73
C THR A 250 -25.51 -36.41 -3.79
N ASN A 251 -25.97 -35.62 -4.76
CA ASN A 251 -26.73 -36.12 -5.90
C ASN A 251 -25.90 -37.09 -6.77
N SER A 252 -24.66 -36.72 -7.11
CA SER A 252 -23.77 -37.58 -7.91
C SER A 252 -23.39 -38.87 -7.18
N LYS A 253 -23.26 -38.83 -5.85
CA LYS A 253 -23.06 -40.02 -5.01
C LYS A 253 -24.30 -40.92 -5.01
N LEU A 254 -25.48 -40.35 -4.80
CA LEU A 254 -26.75 -41.09 -4.85
C LEU A 254 -26.99 -41.72 -6.22
N LEU A 255 -26.73 -40.98 -7.31
CA LEU A 255 -26.83 -41.49 -8.67
C LEU A 255 -25.86 -42.64 -8.92
N ASN A 256 -24.65 -42.60 -8.36
CA ASN A 256 -23.71 -43.72 -8.46
C ASN A 256 -24.23 -44.96 -7.71
N GLU A 257 -24.74 -44.80 -6.48
CA GLU A 257 -25.34 -45.89 -5.70
C GLU A 257 -26.58 -46.49 -6.40
N VAL A 258 -27.43 -45.67 -7.00
CA VAL A 258 -28.61 -46.10 -7.78
C VAL A 258 -28.19 -46.75 -9.11
N ALA A 259 -27.16 -46.24 -9.80
CA ALA A 259 -26.64 -46.84 -11.02
C ALA A 259 -26.03 -48.22 -10.76
N LEU A 260 -25.31 -48.38 -9.63
CA LEU A 260 -24.79 -49.67 -9.21
C LEU A 260 -25.90 -50.66 -8.83
N ALA A 261 -26.92 -50.19 -8.08
CA ALA A 261 -28.08 -51.00 -7.71
C ALA A 261 -28.92 -51.42 -8.93
N SER A 262 -29.15 -50.51 -9.88
CA SER A 262 -29.88 -50.78 -11.11
C SER A 262 -29.10 -51.68 -12.08
N ALA A 263 -27.77 -51.55 -12.17
CA ALA A 263 -26.92 -52.49 -12.89
C ALA A 263 -27.00 -53.90 -12.29
N ALA A 264 -26.95 -54.01 -10.96
CA ALA A 264 -27.14 -55.29 -10.26
C ALA A 264 -28.53 -55.89 -10.52
N GLN A 265 -29.58 -55.06 -10.55
CA GLN A 265 -30.95 -55.48 -10.84
C GLN A 265 -31.15 -55.90 -12.32
N GLY A 266 -30.56 -55.16 -13.26
CA GLY A 266 -30.58 -55.48 -14.69
C GLY A 266 -29.87 -56.80 -15.00
N ASN A 267 -28.75 -57.06 -14.34
CA ASN A 267 -28.04 -58.35 -14.44
C ASN A 267 -28.89 -59.51 -13.89
N LYS A 268 -29.63 -59.31 -12.80
CA LYS A 268 -30.57 -60.31 -12.27
C LYS A 268 -31.74 -60.58 -13.22
N MET A 269 -32.31 -59.53 -13.82
CA MET A 269 -33.41 -59.67 -14.79
C MET A 269 -32.98 -60.39 -16.07
N ASN A 270 -31.78 -60.09 -16.59
CA ASN A 270 -31.20 -60.82 -17.72
C ASN A 270 -30.96 -62.30 -17.39
N ALA A 271 -30.45 -62.61 -16.19
CA ALA A 271 -30.27 -63.99 -15.74
C ALA A 271 -31.60 -64.75 -15.63
N SER A 272 -32.68 -64.08 -15.18
CA SER A 272 -34.03 -64.66 -15.13
C SER A 272 -34.63 -64.87 -16.52
N MET A 273 -34.42 -63.95 -17.47
CA MET A 273 -34.83 -64.12 -18.87
C MET A 273 -34.09 -65.27 -19.55
N LEU A 274 -32.79 -65.44 -19.28
CA LEU A 274 -32.01 -66.58 -19.76
C LEU A 274 -32.46 -67.93 -19.17
N LYS A 275 -33.10 -67.93 -18.00
CA LYS A 275 -33.74 -69.13 -17.42
C LYS A 275 -35.11 -69.44 -18.03
N LEU A 276 -35.82 -68.43 -18.56
CA LEU A 276 -37.14 -68.58 -19.19
C LEU A 276 -37.07 -69.03 -20.66
N VAL A 277 -35.94 -68.84 -21.34
CA VAL A 277 -35.70 -69.24 -22.74
C VAL A 277 -34.93 -70.58 -22.82
N ARG A 278 -34.65 -71.21 -21.67
CA ARG A 278 -33.95 -72.50 -21.59
C ARG A 278 -34.89 -73.64 -21.27
#